data_AF-K8X8S4-F1
#
_entry.id   AF-K8X8S4-F1
#
_cell.length_a   1.000
_cell.length_b   1.000
_cell.length_c   1.000
_cell.angle_alpha   90.00
_cell.angle_beta   90.00
_cell.angle_gamma   90.00
#
_symmetry.space_group_name_H-M   'P 1'
#
loop_
_entity.id
_entity.type
_entity.pdbx_description
1 polymer ?
#
loop_
_entity_poly.entity_id
_entity_poly.type
_entity_poly.pdbx_seq_one_letter_code
_entity_poly.pdbx_strand_id
1 'polypeptide(L)' 'MENCKKFYINGAWVDPASSETLAVINPATEKPVATIALGTAEDVDRAVAAARAAFDSYS' A
#
# COMPACT_ATOMS: atom_id res chain seq x y z
N MET A 1 11.11 -8.90 -4.29
CA MET A 1 10.17 -8.10 -3.48
C MET A 1 10.58 -6.63 -3.59
N GLU A 2 10.34 -5.97 -4.73
CA GLU A 2 10.84 -4.60 -4.96
C GLU A 2 9.90 -3.50 -4.44
N ASN A 3 8.62 -3.79 -4.19
CA ASN A 3 7.62 -2.76 -3.89
C ASN A 3 6.90 -2.92 -2.55
N CYS A 4 7.40 -3.74 -1.62
CA CYS A 4 6.71 -4.00 -0.35
C CYS A 4 6.47 -2.73 0.49
N LYS A 5 7.27 -1.67 0.28
CA LYS A 5 7.15 -0.39 0.98
C LYS A 5 6.40 0.69 0.20
N LYS A 6 5.77 0.35 -0.93
CA LYS A 6 5.01 1.28 -1.77
C LYS A 6 3.55 0.84 -1.87
N PHE A 7 2.66 1.79 -2.08
CA PHE A 7 1.27 1.51 -2.42
C PHE A 7 1.06 1.59 -3.93
N TYR A 8 0.13 0.80 -4.45
CA TYR A 8 -0.25 0.89 -5.86
C TYR A 8 -1.56 1.68 -5.98
N ILE A 9 -1.44 2.97 -6.34
CA ILE A 9 -2.55 3.92 -6.38
C ILE A 9 -2.53 4.61 -7.74
N ASN A 10 -3.71 4.73 -8.36
CA ASN A 10 -3.89 5.39 -9.65
C ASN A 10 -2.98 4.83 -10.78
N GLY A 11 -2.82 3.50 -10.82
CA GLY A 11 -2.02 2.82 -11.85
C GLY A 11 -0.51 2.95 -11.69
N ALA A 12 -0.01 3.42 -10.54
CA ALA A 12 1.42 3.56 -10.29
C ALA A 12 1.82 3.13 -8.87
N TRP A 13 3.08 2.72 -8.71
CA TRP A 13 3.69 2.54 -7.40
C TRP A 13 4.07 3.89 -6.81
N VAL A 14 3.45 4.25 -5.69
CA VAL A 14 3.64 5.53 -5.00
C VAL A 14 4.23 5.31 -3.61
N ASP A 15 4.99 6.29 -3.13
CA ASP A 15 5.49 6.27 -1.77
C ASP A 15 4.34 6.52 -0.76
N PRO A 16 4.38 5.82 0.40
CA PRO A 16 3.43 6.03 1.49
C PRO A 16 3.58 7.44 2.08
N ALA A 17 2.49 7.99 2.61
CA ALA A 17 2.52 9.29 3.28
C ALA A 17 3.30 9.25 4.61
N SER A 18 3.46 8.06 5.20
CA SER A 18 4.27 7.82 6.41
C SER A 18 5.43 6.87 6.12
N SER A 19 6.53 7.01 6.88
CA SER A 19 7.65 6.07 6.89
C SER A 19 7.44 4.86 7.81
N GLU A 20 6.25 4.73 8.41
CA GLU A 20 5.93 3.62 9.32
C GLU A 20 5.88 2.28 8.56
N THR A 21 6.43 1.24 9.16
CA THR A 21 6.53 -0.08 8.54
C THR A 21 6.23 -1.21 9.51
N LEU A 22 5.81 -2.36 8.97
CA LEU A 22 5.52 -3.57 9.72
C LEU A 22 6.30 -4.76 9.14
N ALA A 23 6.89 -5.57 10.02
CA ALA A 23 7.46 -6.85 9.62
C ALA A 23 6.35 -7.90 9.44
N VAL A 24 6.29 -8.53 8.28
CA VAL A 24 5.41 -9.67 8.02
C VAL A 24 6.12 -10.92 8.51
N ILE A 25 5.57 -11.56 9.54
CA ILE A 25 6.14 -12.74 10.17
C ILE A 25 5.58 -14.00 9.53
N ASN A 26 6.45 -14.95 9.18
CA ASN A 26 6.04 -16.25 8.71
C ASN A 26 5.57 -17.11 9.90
N PRO A 27 4.30 -17.54 9.95
CA PRO A 27 3.75 -18.27 11.09
C PRO A 27 4.39 -19.65 11.30
N ALA A 28 5.01 -20.25 10.29
CA ALA A 28 5.64 -21.57 10.42
C ALA A 28 7.05 -21.52 11.03
N THR A 29 7.71 -20.36 10.99
CA THR A 29 9.12 -20.21 11.42
C THR A 29 9.33 -19.09 12.43
N GLU A 30 8.30 -18.28 12.68
CA GLU A 30 8.34 -17.07 13.50
C GLU A 30 9.38 -16.03 13.06
N LYS A 31 9.87 -16.12 11.82
CA LYS A 31 10.87 -15.21 11.24
C LYS A 31 10.23 -14.20 10.28
N PRO A 32 10.77 -12.97 10.16
CA PRO A 32 10.33 -12.01 9.15
C PRO A 32 10.57 -12.51 7.73
N VAL A 33 9.58 -12.34 6.84
CA VAL A 33 9.69 -12.63 5.40
C VAL A 33 9.61 -11.39 4.52
N ALA A 34 9.05 -10.29 5.03
CA ALA A 34 9.01 -9.01 4.35
C ALA A 34 8.85 -7.86 5.35
N THR A 35 9.08 -6.64 4.88
CA THR A 35 8.71 -5.41 5.59
C THR A 35 7.81 -4.60 4.68
N ILE A 36 6.62 -4.27 5.15
CA ILE A 36 5.61 -3.51 4.39
C ILE A 36 5.43 -2.11 4.96
N ALA A 37 4.99 -1.16 4.13
CA ALA A 37 4.54 0.15 4.61
C ALA A 37 3.20 0.01 5.35
N LEU A 38 3.02 0.78 6.43
CA LEU A 38 1.75 0.93 7.12
C LEU A 38 1.02 2.16 6.58
N GLY A 39 -0.22 1.96 6.14
CA GLY A 39 -1.03 2.99 5.51
C GLY A 39 -1.60 3.97 6.52
N THR A 40 -1.68 5.22 6.10
CA THR A 40 -2.33 6.31 6.84
C THR A 40 -3.70 6.64 6.25
N ALA A 41 -4.46 7.51 6.93
CA ALA A 41 -5.70 8.05 6.38
C ALA A 41 -5.48 8.78 5.05
N GLU A 42 -4.35 9.49 4.90
CA GLU A 42 -4.01 10.21 3.66
C GLU A 42 -3.79 9.24 2.48
N ASP A 43 -3.13 8.11 2.72
CA ASP A 43 -2.96 7.06 1.71
C ASP A 43 -4.31 6.51 1.23
N VAL A 44 -5.24 6.33 2.17
CA VAL A 44 -6.62 5.89 1.88
C VAL A 44 -7.36 6.96 1.07
N ASP A 45 -7.28 8.23 1.45
CA ASP A 45 -7.94 9.33 0.74
C ASP A 45 -7.44 9.44 -0.71
N ARG A 46 -6.12 9.30 -0.93
CA ARG A 46 -5.52 9.26 -2.28
C ARG A 46 -6.06 8.08 -3.10
N ALA A 47 -6.17 6.90 -2.50
CA ALA A 47 -6.70 5.71 -3.16
C ALA A 47 -8.20 5.86 -3.51
N VAL A 48 -9.01 6.39 -2.60
CA VAL A 48 -10.44 6.62 -2.80
C VAL A 48 -10.68 7.67 -3.87
N ALA A 49 -9.92 8.77 -3.87
CA ALA A 49 -10.03 9.80 -4.89
C ALA A 49 -9.72 9.24 -6.30
N ALA A 50 -8.65 8.45 -6.43
CA ALA A 50 -8.31 7.80 -7.68
C ALA A 50 -9.38 6.81 -8.15
N ALA A 51 -9.89 5.98 -7.23
CA ALA A 51 -10.96 5.02 -7.54
C ALA A 51 -12.25 5.72 -7.97
N ARG A 52 -12.64 6.83 -7.32
CA ARG A 52 -13.81 7.63 -7.71
C ARG A 52 -13.66 8.23 -9.11
N ALA A 53 -12.49 8.79 -9.42
CA ALA A 53 -12.24 9.37 -10.74
C ALA A 53 -12.27 8.31 -11.86
N ALA A 54 -11.84 7.09 -11.58
CA ALA A 54 -11.87 5.99 -12.54
C ALA A 54 -13.26 5.36 -12.70
N PHE A 55 -14.14 5.50 -11.70
CA PHE A 55 -15.42 4.78 -11.63
C PHE A 55 -16.29 5.01 -12.87
N ASP A 56 -16.47 6.28 -13.28
CA ASP A 56 -17.32 6.65 -14.42
C ASP A 56 -16.88 6.01 -15.74
N SER A 57 -15.58 5.72 -15.89
CA SER A 57 -15.03 5.09 -17.11
C SER A 57 -15.06 3.56 -17.07
N TYR A 58 -15.32 2.97 -15.91
CA TYR A 58 -15.26 1.53 -15.66
C TYR A 58 -16.64 0.88 -15.52
N SER A 59 -17.66 1.65 -15.17
CA SER A 59 -19.05 1.20 -14.93
C SER A 59 -19.91 1.14 -16.19
#